data_AF-A0AAE5VSI2-F1
#
_entry.id   AF-A0AAE5VSI2-F1
#
_cell.length_a   1.000
_cell.length_b   1.000
_cell.length_c   1.000
_cell.angle_alpha   90.00
_cell.angle_beta   90.00
_cell.angle_gamma   90.00
#
_symmetry.space_group_name_H-M   'P 1'
#
loop_
_entity.id
_entity.type
_entity.pdbx_description
1 polymer ?
#
loop_
_entity_poly.entity_id
_entity_poly.type
_entity_poly.pdbx_seq_one_letter_code
_entity_poly.pdbx_strand_id
1 'polypeptide(L)'
;MSSKITAKKGDYFTIPMVDGRNAICQIVWMGEESPGKKFKKVFAFCVLSVGVDKSVPKENEYLSFEDHKGMFKVIFTAVDKLLSGDWPILNAGDLKDPNMITFEFNMAGTLYRSGQPIRVLPIDEYKNHMAMAVSGYALVNDFLNQH
;
A
#
# COMPACT_ATOMS: atom_id res chain seq x y z
N MET A 1 23.38 -18.58 2.02
CA MET A 1 21.91 -18.73 2.11
C MET A 1 21.33 -17.33 2.14
N SER A 2 20.60 -16.90 1.10
CA SER A 2 20.00 -15.57 1.12
C SER A 2 18.82 -15.59 2.08
N SER A 3 18.90 -14.87 3.19
CA SER A 3 17.77 -14.68 4.10
C SER A 3 16.61 -14.11 3.28
N LYS A 4 15.47 -14.82 3.29
CA LYS A 4 14.27 -14.35 2.60
C LYS A 4 13.80 -13.07 3.30
N ILE A 5 13.72 -11.96 2.57
CA ILE A 5 13.18 -10.72 3.11
C ILE A 5 11.71 -10.98 3.49
N THR A 6 11.37 -10.67 4.73
CA THR A 6 10.01 -10.76 5.26
C THR A 6 9.50 -9.35 5.50
N ALA A 7 8.30 -9.07 5.00
CA ALA A 7 7.58 -7.82 5.23
C ALA A 7 6.21 -8.14 5.81
N LYS A 8 5.72 -7.31 6.72
CA LYS A 8 4.40 -7.46 7.34
C LYS A 8 3.66 -6.13 7.39
N LYS A 9 2.35 -6.21 7.63
CA LYS A 9 1.51 -5.05 7.93
C LYS A 9 2.13 -4.20 9.05
N GLY A 10 2.16 -2.88 8.82
CA GLY A 10 2.72 -1.88 9.74
C GLY A 10 4.18 -1.52 9.50
N ASP A 11 4.97 -2.39 8.83
CA ASP A 11 6.38 -2.10 8.53
C ASP A 11 6.51 -0.86 7.64
N TYR A 12 7.58 -0.11 7.88
CA TYR A 12 8.00 0.99 7.03
C TYR A 12 9.02 0.51 6.00
N PHE A 13 8.90 1.02 4.78
CA PHE A 13 9.82 0.73 3.70
C PHE A 13 10.05 1.97 2.86
N THR A 14 11.04 1.92 1.99
CA THR A 14 11.32 3.02 1.07
C THR A 14 11.25 2.61 -0.39
N ILE A 15 10.76 3.53 -1.22
CA ILE A 15 10.80 3.43 -2.67
C ILE A 15 11.88 4.40 -3.17
N PRO A 16 13.03 3.92 -3.66
CA PRO A 16 14.02 4.77 -4.30
C PRO A 16 13.46 5.34 -5.60
N MET A 17 13.52 6.66 -5.76
CA MET A 17 13.09 7.36 -6.97
C MET A 17 14.27 7.63 -7.90
N VAL A 18 13.97 7.80 -9.19
CA VAL A 18 15.00 7.97 -10.24
C VAL A 18 15.77 9.30 -10.14
N ASP A 19 15.16 10.31 -9.51
CA ASP A 19 15.71 11.65 -9.31
C ASP A 19 16.57 11.76 -8.03
N GLY A 20 16.81 10.64 -7.34
CA GLY A 20 17.60 10.58 -6.10
C GLY A 20 16.78 10.80 -4.82
N ARG A 21 15.49 11.12 -4.93
CA ARG A 21 14.57 11.16 -3.78
C ARG A 21 14.16 9.75 -3.36
N ASN A 22 13.49 9.69 -2.23
CA ASN A 22 12.95 8.48 -1.64
C ASN A 22 11.54 8.78 -1.16
N ALA A 23 10.62 7.84 -1.40
CA ALA A 23 9.33 7.84 -0.73
C ALA A 23 9.41 6.96 0.52
N ILE A 24 8.95 7.47 1.65
CA ILE A 24 8.81 6.70 2.88
C ILE A 24 7.38 6.21 2.96
N CYS A 25 7.22 4.90 3.05
CA CYS A 25 5.95 4.22 2.90
C CYS A 25 5.69 3.33 4.11
N GLN A 26 4.41 3.04 4.38
CA GLN A 26 3.99 2.10 5.40
C GLN A 26 3.05 1.05 4.81
N ILE A 27 3.32 -0.22 5.11
CA ILE A 27 2.49 -1.33 4.65
C ILE A 27 1.16 -1.33 5.40
N VAL A 28 0.06 -1.23 4.66
CA VAL A 28 -1.31 -1.27 5.20
C VAL A 28 -1.85 -2.68 5.22
N TRP A 29 -1.52 -3.49 4.21
CA TRP A 29 -2.00 -4.85 4.08
C TRP A 29 -1.12 -5.70 3.17
N MET A 30 -0.90 -6.96 3.57
CA MET A 30 -0.20 -7.96 2.77
C MET A 30 -1.19 -8.97 2.21
N GLY A 31 -1.24 -9.12 0.88
CA GLY A 31 -2.21 -10.02 0.25
C GLY A 31 -1.97 -11.50 0.52
N GLU A 32 -0.81 -11.88 1.07
CA GLU A 32 -0.56 -13.23 1.58
C GLU A 32 -1.51 -13.60 2.73
N GLU A 33 -2.05 -12.62 3.47
CA GLU A 33 -3.02 -12.83 4.56
C GLU A 33 -4.42 -13.25 4.05
N SER A 34 -4.66 -13.19 2.74
CA SER A 34 -5.95 -13.53 2.15
C SER A 34 -6.22 -15.04 2.10
N PRO A 35 -7.47 -15.49 2.32
CA PRO A 35 -7.85 -16.91 2.20
C PRO A 35 -7.49 -17.49 0.84
N GLY A 36 -6.98 -18.71 0.83
CA GLY A 36 -6.56 -19.38 -0.40
C GLY A 36 -5.43 -18.67 -1.14
N LYS A 37 -4.75 -17.70 -0.51
CA LYS A 37 -3.64 -16.93 -1.11
C LYS A 37 -4.04 -16.20 -2.39
N LYS A 38 -5.32 -15.81 -2.50
CA LYS A 38 -5.90 -15.15 -3.68
C LYS A 38 -5.09 -13.92 -4.11
N PHE A 39 -4.63 -13.15 -3.14
CA PHE A 39 -3.91 -11.91 -3.37
C PHE A 39 -2.41 -11.98 -3.02
N LYS A 40 -1.81 -13.18 -2.93
CA LYS A 40 -0.42 -13.37 -2.45
C LYS A 40 0.67 -12.56 -3.17
N LYS A 41 0.38 -12.02 -4.36
CA LYS A 41 1.31 -11.21 -5.16
C LYS A 41 1.07 -9.71 -5.01
N VAL A 42 0.09 -9.28 -4.24
CA VAL A 42 -0.34 -7.89 -4.09
C VAL A 42 -0.16 -7.46 -2.64
N PHE A 43 0.21 -6.21 -2.44
CA PHE A 43 0.14 -5.57 -1.14
C PHE A 43 -0.38 -4.14 -1.30
N ALA A 44 -0.79 -3.54 -0.19
CA ALA A 44 -1.27 -2.17 -0.12
C ALA A 44 -0.40 -1.35 0.84
N PHE A 45 -0.14 -0.10 0.50
CA PHE A 45 0.64 0.81 1.32
C PHE A 45 0.15 2.25 1.20
N CYS A 46 0.55 3.08 2.17
CA CYS A 46 0.42 4.53 2.13
C CYS A 46 1.81 5.17 2.09
N VAL A 47 1.90 6.41 1.61
CA VAL A 47 3.13 7.20 1.59
C VAL A 47 3.06 8.25 2.69
N LEU A 48 4.13 8.38 3.49
CA LEU A 48 4.27 9.37 4.57
C LEU A 48 4.99 10.63 4.09
N SER A 49 6.03 10.46 3.28
CA SER A 49 6.84 11.57 2.78
C SER A 49 7.55 11.21 1.49
N VAL A 50 7.89 12.22 0.71
CA VAL A 50 8.79 12.14 -0.45
C VAL A 50 9.89 13.19 -0.27
N GLY A 51 11.15 12.77 -0.36
CA GLY A 51 12.27 13.69 -0.18
C GLY A 51 13.63 12.99 -0.20
N VAL A 52 14.67 13.73 0.14
CA VAL A 52 16.05 13.19 0.17
C VAL A 52 16.33 12.35 1.41
N ASP A 53 15.60 12.59 2.50
CA ASP A 53 15.77 11.86 3.75
C ASP A 53 15.09 10.48 3.70
N LYS A 54 15.69 9.51 4.39
CA LYS A 54 15.17 8.15 4.58
C LYS A 54 14.58 7.92 5.97
N SER A 55 14.47 8.97 6.78
CA SER A 55 13.89 8.88 8.12
C SER A 55 12.37 8.75 8.07
N VAL A 56 11.82 7.94 8.98
CA VAL A 56 10.37 7.87 9.18
C VAL A 56 9.91 9.16 9.88
N PRO A 57 8.98 9.93 9.30
CA PRO A 57 8.46 11.14 9.93
C PRO A 57 7.88 10.86 11.31
N LYS A 58 8.00 11.83 12.24
CA LYS A 58 7.38 11.72 13.58
C LYS A 58 5.86 11.84 13.54
N GLU A 59 5.36 12.64 12.59
CA GLU A 59 3.94 12.81 12.32
C GLU A 59 3.51 11.82 11.23
N ASN A 60 2.48 11.03 11.53
CA ASN A 60 2.01 9.95 10.65
C ASN A 60 0.81 10.41 9.80
N GLU A 61 0.94 11.51 9.07
CA GLU A 61 -0.07 11.85 8.07
C GLU A 61 0.31 11.26 6.70
N TYR A 62 -0.62 10.52 6.09
CA TYR A 62 -0.41 9.96 4.76
C TYR A 62 -0.66 11.01 3.68
N LEU A 63 0.27 11.10 2.74
CA LEU A 63 0.14 11.90 1.53
C LEU A 63 -1.08 11.43 0.72
N SER A 64 -1.72 12.39 0.07
CA SER A 64 -2.80 12.14 -0.87
C SER A 64 -2.29 12.31 -2.29
N PHE A 65 -2.84 11.51 -3.19
CA PHE A 65 -2.56 11.49 -4.62
C PHE A 65 -3.87 11.67 -5.37
N GLU A 66 -3.79 12.12 -6.61
CA GLU A 66 -4.95 12.26 -7.49
C GLU A 66 -4.79 11.37 -8.73
N ASP A 67 -5.87 10.69 -9.10
CA ASP A 67 -6.04 10.10 -10.42
C ASP A 67 -7.38 10.55 -11.05
N HIS A 68 -7.71 10.01 -12.22
CA HIS A 68 -8.97 10.29 -12.92
C HIS A 68 -10.25 9.96 -12.12
N LYS A 69 -10.15 9.19 -11.03
CA LYS A 69 -11.27 8.83 -10.13
C LYS A 69 -11.32 9.72 -8.88
N GLY A 70 -10.32 10.57 -8.68
CA GLY A 70 -10.22 11.54 -7.59
C GLY A 70 -9.07 11.27 -6.63
N MET A 71 -9.22 11.80 -5.41
CA MET A 71 -8.18 11.73 -4.38
C MET A 71 -8.14 10.35 -3.70
N PHE A 72 -6.93 9.83 -3.49
CA PHE A 72 -6.70 8.59 -2.76
C PHE A 72 -5.40 8.65 -1.93
N LYS A 73 -5.27 7.75 -0.94
CA LYS A 73 -4.09 7.66 -0.06
C LYS A 73 -3.39 6.29 -0.10
N VAL A 74 -4.12 5.25 -0.51
CA VAL A 74 -3.64 3.87 -0.51
C VAL A 74 -3.33 3.43 -1.92
N ILE A 75 -2.15 2.85 -2.11
CA ILE A 75 -1.69 2.31 -3.38
C ILE A 75 -1.62 0.79 -3.24
N PHE A 76 -2.24 0.07 -4.19
CA PHE A 76 -2.04 -1.36 -4.36
C PHE A 76 -0.99 -1.60 -5.44
N THR A 77 -0.03 -2.49 -5.19
CA THR A 77 0.95 -2.90 -6.21
C THR A 77 1.47 -4.31 -5.99
N ALA A 78 2.31 -4.79 -6.90
CA ALA A 78 2.90 -6.10 -6.84
C ALA A 78 4.04 -6.18 -5.80
N VAL A 79 4.07 -7.27 -5.04
CA VAL A 79 4.96 -7.46 -3.88
C VAL A 79 6.43 -7.72 -4.26
N ASP A 80 6.73 -7.94 -5.54
CA ASP A 80 8.03 -8.40 -6.01
C ASP A 80 9.19 -7.45 -5.66
N LYS A 81 9.00 -6.13 -5.83
CA LYS A 81 10.01 -5.10 -5.44
C LYS A 81 10.27 -5.06 -3.93
N LEU A 82 9.25 -5.32 -3.13
CA LEU A 82 9.36 -5.36 -1.68
C LEU A 82 10.15 -6.61 -1.21
N LEU A 83 9.81 -7.79 -1.75
CA LEU A 83 10.45 -9.06 -1.32
C LEU A 83 11.82 -9.31 -1.95
N SER A 84 12.13 -8.66 -3.07
CA SER A 84 13.48 -8.68 -3.67
C SER A 84 14.47 -7.76 -2.94
N GLY A 85 13.96 -6.77 -2.18
CA GLY A 85 14.79 -5.78 -1.49
C GLY A 85 15.07 -4.52 -2.32
N ASP A 86 14.57 -4.45 -3.56
CA ASP A 86 14.62 -3.22 -4.38
C ASP A 86 13.90 -2.06 -3.68
N TRP A 87 12.84 -2.37 -2.91
CA TRP A 87 12.17 -1.46 -1.99
C TRP A 87 12.49 -1.89 -0.54
N PRO A 88 13.58 -1.36 0.05
CA PRO A 88 14.08 -1.88 1.31
C PRO A 88 13.17 -1.55 2.49
N ILE A 89 12.99 -2.53 3.38
CA ILE A 89 12.34 -2.35 4.69
C ILE A 89 13.27 -1.53 5.58
N LEU A 90 12.73 -0.48 6.21
CA LEU A 90 13.48 0.41 7.09
C LEU A 90 13.41 -0.08 8.54
N ASN A 91 12.19 -0.26 9.04
CA ASN A 91 11.93 -0.66 10.42
C ASN A 91 10.50 -1.19 10.57
N ALA A 92 10.29 -2.00 11.59
CA ALA A 92 8.94 -2.38 12.00
C ALA A 92 8.16 -1.17 12.54
N GLY A 93 6.85 -1.22 12.40
CA GLY A 93 5.94 -0.18 12.86
C GLY A 93 4.54 -0.71 13.10
N ASP A 94 3.72 0.15 13.72
CA ASP A 94 2.30 -0.09 13.92
C ASP A 94 1.49 0.96 13.13
N LEU A 95 0.37 0.52 12.57
CA LEU A 95 -0.60 1.42 11.97
C LEU A 95 -1.34 2.16 13.08
N LYS A 96 -1.39 3.48 12.97
CA LYS A 96 -2.11 4.34 13.91
C LYS A 96 -3.48 4.76 13.41
N ASP A 97 -3.64 4.85 12.08
CA ASP A 97 -4.92 5.19 11.46
C ASP A 97 -5.90 4.01 11.60
N PRO A 98 -7.04 4.18 12.30
CA PRO A 98 -8.04 3.14 12.44
C PRO A 98 -8.52 2.56 11.11
N ASN A 99 -8.64 3.39 10.06
CA ASN A 99 -9.08 2.94 8.74
C ASN A 99 -8.05 2.02 8.08
N MET A 100 -6.76 2.19 8.38
CA MET A 100 -5.70 1.29 7.89
C MET A 100 -5.58 0.04 8.76
N ILE A 101 -5.89 0.14 10.05
CA ILE A 101 -5.96 -1.01 10.95
C ILE A 101 -7.09 -1.94 10.49
N THR A 102 -8.31 -1.44 10.30
CA THR A 102 -9.46 -2.17 9.77
C THR A 102 -9.60 -2.02 8.27
N PHE A 103 -8.49 -2.14 7.54
CA PHE A 103 -8.42 -1.87 6.11
C PHE A 103 -9.48 -2.62 5.29
N GLU A 104 -10.33 -1.86 4.61
CA GLU A 104 -11.41 -2.36 3.76
C GLU A 104 -11.23 -1.91 2.32
N PHE A 105 -11.53 -2.82 1.40
CA PHE A 105 -11.53 -2.52 -0.04
C PHE A 105 -12.56 -3.39 -0.77
N ASN A 106 -13.09 -2.84 -1.86
CA ASN A 106 -13.92 -3.53 -2.82
C ASN A 106 -13.03 -4.15 -3.92
N MET A 107 -13.26 -5.42 -4.22
CA MET A 107 -12.73 -6.05 -5.43
C MET A 107 -13.84 -6.82 -6.14
N ALA A 108 -14.12 -6.41 -7.38
CA ALA A 108 -15.15 -7.02 -8.24
C ALA A 108 -16.51 -7.19 -7.54
N GLY A 109 -16.92 -6.18 -6.76
CA GLY A 109 -18.20 -6.17 -6.05
C GLY A 109 -18.21 -6.94 -4.74
N THR A 110 -17.10 -7.51 -4.30
CA THR A 110 -16.98 -8.10 -2.96
C THR A 110 -16.23 -7.14 -2.04
N LEU A 111 -16.81 -6.85 -0.87
CA LEU A 111 -16.13 -6.14 0.20
C LEU A 111 -15.18 -7.08 0.93
N TYR A 112 -13.93 -6.67 1.04
CA TYR A 112 -12.89 -7.36 1.80
C TYR A 112 -12.49 -6.51 2.99
N ARG A 113 -12.26 -7.16 4.14
CA ARG A 113 -11.60 -6.57 5.31
C ARG A 113 -10.31 -7.32 5.58
N SER A 114 -9.17 -6.64 5.47
CA SER A 114 -7.84 -7.26 5.55
C SER A 114 -7.70 -8.50 4.67
N GLY A 115 -8.31 -8.49 3.47
CA GLY A 115 -8.28 -9.61 2.52
C GLY A 115 -9.29 -10.73 2.81
N GLN A 116 -10.05 -10.67 3.90
CA GLN A 116 -11.15 -11.60 4.19
C GLN A 116 -12.45 -11.11 3.53
N PRO A 117 -13.15 -11.95 2.75
CA PRO A 117 -14.43 -11.56 2.15
C PRO A 117 -15.48 -11.38 3.25
N ILE A 118 -16.17 -10.24 3.25
CA ILE A 118 -17.21 -9.93 4.23
C ILE A 118 -18.60 -10.13 3.63
N ARG A 119 -18.87 -9.48 2.48
CA ARG A 119 -20.14 -9.58 1.76
C ARG A 119 -20.01 -9.10 0.31
N VAL A 120 -21.01 -9.41 -0.49
CA VAL A 120 -21.20 -8.77 -1.80
C VAL A 120 -21.81 -7.39 -1.59
N LEU A 121 -21.27 -6.40 -2.31
CA LEU A 121 -21.75 -5.03 -2.33
C LEU A 121 -22.82 -4.86 -3.41
N PRO A 122 -23.94 -4.19 -3.10
CA PRO A 122 -24.79 -3.54 -4.09
C PRO A 122 -24.00 -2.51 -4.94
N ILE A 123 -24.38 -2.32 -6.19
CA ILE A 123 -23.66 -1.44 -7.14
C ILE A 123 -23.61 0.01 -6.66
N ASP A 124 -24.70 0.49 -6.06
CA ASP A 124 -24.84 1.84 -5.51
C ASP A 124 -23.89 2.11 -4.32
N GLU A 125 -23.44 1.05 -3.64
CA GLU A 125 -22.47 1.15 -2.55
C GLU A 125 -21.01 1.19 -3.05
N TYR A 126 -20.73 0.89 -4.31
CA TYR A 126 -19.33 0.78 -4.79
C TYR A 126 -18.54 2.06 -4.58
N LYS A 127 -19.17 3.22 -4.78
CA LYS A 127 -18.55 4.54 -4.59
C LYS A 127 -18.18 4.85 -3.13
N ASN A 128 -18.78 4.14 -2.16
CA ASN A 128 -18.52 4.34 -0.75
C ASN A 128 -17.33 3.51 -0.26
N HIS A 129 -16.79 2.63 -1.10
CA HIS A 129 -15.69 1.73 -0.75
C HIS A 129 -14.52 1.92 -1.70
N MET A 130 -13.31 1.95 -1.14
CA MET A 130 -12.08 1.98 -1.93
C MET A 130 -12.01 0.78 -2.85
N ALA A 131 -11.87 0.99 -4.15
CA ALA A 131 -11.68 -0.12 -5.10
C ALA A 131 -10.21 -0.55 -5.13
N MET A 132 -9.95 -1.85 -5.11
CA MET A 132 -8.62 -2.38 -5.37
C MET A 132 -8.26 -2.15 -6.84
N ALA A 133 -7.26 -1.30 -7.08
CA ALA A 133 -6.66 -1.05 -8.39
C ALA A 133 -5.15 -1.27 -8.30
N VAL A 134 -4.68 -2.42 -8.80
CA VAL A 134 -3.25 -2.79 -8.73
C VAL A 134 -2.46 -1.96 -9.74
N SER A 135 -1.66 -1.04 -9.23
CA SER A 135 -0.81 -0.14 -10.00
C SER A 135 0.50 -0.83 -10.36
N GLY A 136 0.91 -0.72 -11.62
CA GLY A 136 2.27 -1.10 -12.04
C GLY A 136 3.32 -0.13 -11.50
N TYR A 137 4.58 -0.53 -11.46
CA TYR A 137 5.65 0.28 -10.86
C TYR A 137 5.87 1.64 -11.51
N ALA A 138 5.65 1.76 -12.83
CA ALA A 138 5.69 3.04 -13.52
C ALA A 138 4.62 4.01 -12.99
N LEU A 139 3.37 3.52 -12.84
CA LEU A 139 2.28 4.32 -12.30
C LEU A 139 2.48 4.69 -10.83
N VAL A 140 3.08 3.80 -10.04
CA VAL A 140 3.50 4.14 -8.67
C VAL A 140 4.48 5.32 -8.69
N ASN A 141 5.49 5.30 -9.56
CA ASN A 141 6.42 6.43 -9.70
C ASN A 141 5.71 7.72 -10.15
N ASP A 142 4.74 7.63 -11.06
CA ASP A 142 3.96 8.79 -11.50
C ASP A 142 3.18 9.42 -10.34
N PHE A 143 2.61 8.61 -9.44
CA PHE A 143 1.99 9.11 -8.22
C PHE A 143 3.00 9.79 -7.29
N LEU A 144 4.16 9.16 -7.07
CA LEU A 144 5.20 9.73 -6.22
C LEU A 144 5.75 11.06 -6.75
N ASN A 145 5.79 11.26 -8.07
CA ASN A 145 6.22 12.51 -8.71
C ASN A 145 5.23 13.68 -8.53
N GLN A 146 4.03 13.45 -7.98
CA GLN A 146 3.12 14.53 -7.59
C GLN A 146 3.64 15.31 -6.36
N HIS A 147 4.63 14.77 -5.64
CA HIS A 147 5.34 15.37 -4.51
C HIS A 147 6.82 15.45 -4.81
#